data_AF-A0A9D7NT81-F1
#
_entry.id   AF-A0A9D7NT81-F1
#
_cell.length_a   1.000
_cell.length_b   1.000
_cell.length_c   1.000
_cell.angle_alpha   90.00
_cell.angle_beta   90.00
_cell.angle_gamma   90.00
#
_symmetry.space_group_name_H-M   'P 1'
#
loop_
_entity.id
_entity.type
_entity.pdbx_description
1 polymer ?
#
loop_
_entity_poly.entity_id
_entity_poly.type
_entity_poly.pdbx_seq_one_letter_code
_entity_poly.pdbx_strand_id
1 'polypeptide(L)'
;MARLLGGDTLAVLSILFERLYVLRCSLVHGGATWRSQVNRAQVQDGVNLLHSTVPVMLDLMIDHPSLELGAVAFPVVSTGQI
;
A
#
# COMPACT_ATOMS: atom_id res chain seq x y z
N MET A 1 19.08 8.81 -3.32
CA MET A 1 19.40 9.05 -4.75
C MET A 1 20.30 7.99 -5.36
N ALA A 2 21.37 7.54 -4.69
CA ALA A 2 22.26 6.51 -5.23
C ALA A 2 21.55 5.21 -5.69
N ARG A 3 20.59 4.67 -4.91
CA ARG A 3 19.83 3.46 -5.30
C ARG A 3 18.88 3.67 -6.49
N LEU A 4 18.31 4.87 -6.61
CA LEU A 4 17.47 5.25 -7.75
C LEU A 4 18.31 5.37 -9.03
N LEU A 5 19.49 6.01 -8.92
CA LEU A 5 20.43 6.17 -10.02
C LEU A 5 21.12 4.85 -10.42
N GLY A 6 21.21 3.90 -9.50
CA GLY A 6 21.74 2.56 -9.74
C GLY A 6 20.72 1.55 -10.26
N GLY A 7 19.46 1.92 -10.47
CA GLY A 7 18.41 1.01 -10.97
C GLY A 7 18.02 -0.12 -10.01
N ASP A 8 18.26 0.04 -8.70
CA ASP A 8 17.93 -0.97 -7.69
C ASP A 8 16.43 -0.92 -7.35
N THR A 9 15.61 -1.41 -8.29
CA THR A 9 14.15 -1.37 -8.20
C THR A 9 13.61 -2.06 -6.96
N LEU A 10 14.19 -3.22 -6.58
CA LEU A 10 13.76 -3.96 -5.39
C LEU A 10 13.91 -3.09 -4.14
N ALA A 11 15.08 -2.49 -3.94
CA ALA A 11 15.30 -1.67 -2.76
C ALA A 11 14.44 -0.39 -2.75
N VAL A 12 14.24 0.22 -3.90
CA VAL A 12 13.37 1.41 -4.01
C VAL A 12 11.94 1.04 -3.63
N LEU A 13 11.40 -0.07 -4.16
CA LEU A 13 10.06 -0.54 -3.81
C LEU A 13 9.95 -0.92 -2.33
N SER A 14 10.95 -1.60 -1.75
CA SER A 14 10.96 -1.91 -0.32
C SER A 14 10.84 -0.66 0.55
N ILE A 15 11.65 0.37 0.26
CA ILE A 15 11.61 1.64 0.98
C ILE A 15 10.26 2.36 0.78
N LEU A 16 9.71 2.34 -0.43
CA LEU A 16 8.42 2.96 -0.72
C LEU A 16 7.28 2.29 0.06
N PHE A 17 7.22 0.97 0.09
CA PHE A 17 6.18 0.24 0.83
C PHE A 17 6.34 0.39 2.34
N GLU A 18 7.56 0.44 2.86
CA GLU A 18 7.81 0.78 4.27
C GLU A 18 7.27 2.18 4.61
N ARG A 19 7.51 3.18 3.74
CA ARG A 19 6.99 4.54 3.96
C ARG A 19 5.48 4.61 3.86
N LEU A 20 4.85 3.87 2.94
CA LEU A 20 3.39 3.75 2.90
C LEU A 20 2.82 3.12 4.18
N TYR A 21 3.50 2.12 4.73
CA TYR A 21 3.09 1.52 6.01
C TYR A 21 3.15 2.55 7.15
N VAL A 22 4.25 3.30 7.27
CA VAL A 22 4.37 4.38 8.27
C VAL A 22 3.29 5.46 8.06
N LEU A 23 3.01 5.84 6.80
CA LEU A 23 1.96 6.79 6.47
C LEU A 23 0.59 6.28 6.95
N ARG A 24 0.23 5.02 6.65
CA ARG A 24 -1.00 4.38 7.15
C ARG A 24 -1.08 4.47 8.67
N CYS A 25 0.03 4.15 9.36
CA CYS A 25 0.06 4.25 10.82
C CYS A 25 -0.24 5.67 11.30
N SER A 26 0.28 6.71 10.64
CA SER A 26 -0.04 8.11 10.96
C SER A 26 -1.49 8.52 10.68
N LEU A 27 -2.15 7.86 9.73
CA LEU A 27 -3.55 8.14 9.43
C LEU A 27 -4.48 7.47 10.44
N VAL A 28 -4.18 6.23 10.83
CA VAL A 28 -5.03 5.41 11.70
C VAL A 28 -4.79 5.69 13.18
N HIS A 29 -3.54 5.82 13.60
CA HIS A 29 -3.15 5.90 15.02
C HIS A 29 -2.83 7.33 15.49
N GLY A 30 -2.92 8.33 14.60
CA GLY A 30 -2.73 9.74 14.94
C GLY A 30 -1.67 10.43 14.09
N GLY A 31 -1.83 11.73 13.88
CA GLY A 31 -1.01 12.53 12.95
C GLY A 31 -1.82 13.12 11.78
N ALA A 32 -3.04 12.61 11.56
CA ALA A 32 -4.03 13.21 10.67
C ALA A 32 -5.16 13.87 11.46
N THR A 33 -5.04 15.19 11.70
CA THR A 33 -6.14 15.99 12.26
C THR A 33 -6.90 16.72 11.15
N TRP A 34 -8.14 17.16 11.45
CA TRP A 34 -8.98 17.91 10.52
C TRP A 34 -8.25 19.16 10.00
N ARG A 35 -8.19 19.31 8.66
CA ARG A 35 -7.47 20.39 7.96
C ARG A 35 -5.98 20.55 8.29
N SER A 36 -5.34 19.57 8.91
CA SER A 36 -3.87 19.56 9.06
C SER A 36 -3.19 19.62 7.70
N GLN A 37 -2.04 20.29 7.63
CA GLN A 37 -1.17 20.34 6.44
C GLN A 37 0.04 19.40 6.56
N VAL A 38 0.29 18.83 7.74
CA VAL A 38 1.54 18.16 8.10
C VAL A 38 1.86 16.95 7.19
N ASN A 39 0.85 16.15 6.84
CA ASN A 39 1.04 14.94 6.04
C ASN A 39 0.25 14.96 4.71
N ARG A 40 -0.32 16.09 4.29
CA ARG A 40 -1.20 16.13 3.09
C ARG A 40 -0.48 15.84 1.79
N ALA A 41 0.73 16.36 1.61
CA ALA A 41 1.57 16.03 0.47
C ALA A 41 1.87 14.52 0.43
N GLN A 42 2.23 13.92 1.58
CA GLN A 42 2.53 12.49 1.67
C GLN A 42 1.30 11.62 1.38
N VAL A 43 0.10 12.03 1.82
CA VAL A 43 -1.15 11.35 1.46
C VAL A 43 -1.38 11.42 -0.04
N GLN A 44 -1.19 12.58 -0.67
CA GLN A 44 -1.36 12.72 -2.11
C GLN A 44 -0.37 11.85 -2.89
N ASP A 45 0.90 11.83 -2.49
CA ASP A 45 1.93 10.98 -3.09
C ASP A 45 1.62 9.50 -2.88
N GLY A 46 1.16 9.13 -1.69
CA GLY A 46 0.76 7.76 -1.36
C GLY A 46 -0.42 7.28 -2.20
N VAL A 47 -1.42 8.14 -2.41
CA VAL A 47 -2.54 7.86 -3.32
C VAL A 47 -2.04 7.65 -4.75
N ASN A 48 -1.18 8.52 -5.26
CA ASN A 48 -0.62 8.39 -6.60
C ASN A 48 0.18 7.09 -6.77
N LEU A 49 0.98 6.71 -5.75
CA LEU A 49 1.72 5.46 -5.75
C LEU A 49 0.79 4.25 -5.73
N LEU A 50 -0.22 4.24 -4.85
CA LEU A 50 -1.18 3.14 -4.80
C LEU A 50 -1.95 3.00 -6.11
N HIS A 51 -2.33 4.12 -6.74
CA HIS A 51 -3.00 4.14 -8.03
C HIS A 51 -2.16 3.49 -9.15
N SER A 52 -0.83 3.63 -9.12
CA SER A 52 0.04 2.98 -10.10
C SER A 52 0.38 1.52 -9.76
N THR A 53 0.41 1.17 -8.47
CA THR A 53 1.02 -0.10 -8.03
C THR A 53 -0.02 -1.19 -7.72
N VAL A 54 -1.17 -0.82 -7.15
CA VAL A 54 -2.23 -1.78 -6.82
C VAL A 54 -2.76 -2.52 -8.06
N PRO A 55 -3.03 -1.86 -9.20
CA PRO A 55 -3.49 -2.58 -10.39
C PRO A 55 -2.50 -3.68 -10.83
N VAL A 56 -1.20 -3.36 -10.86
CA VAL A 56 -0.15 -4.31 -11.23
C VAL A 56 -0.08 -5.49 -10.25
N MET A 57 -0.23 -5.23 -8.94
CA MET A 57 -0.28 -6.30 -7.94
C MET A 57 -1.49 -7.22 -8.17
N LEU A 58 -2.66 -6.65 -8.45
CA LEU A 58 -3.88 -7.41 -8.71
C LEU A 58 -3.77 -8.25 -9.98
N ASP A 59 -3.26 -7.68 -11.07
CA ASP A 59 -3.02 -8.41 -12.32
C ASP A 59 -2.11 -9.62 -12.08
N LEU A 60 -1.00 -9.43 -11.35
CA LEU A 60 -0.10 -10.52 -10.99
C LEU A 60 -0.77 -11.60 -10.13
N MET A 61 -1.63 -11.21 -9.19
CA MET A 61 -2.39 -12.16 -8.36
C MET A 61 -3.40 -12.96 -9.19
N ILE A 62 -4.09 -12.30 -10.13
CA ILE A 62 -5.08 -12.94 -11.02
C ILE A 62 -4.40 -13.91 -11.98
N ASP A 63 -3.23 -13.54 -12.52
CA ASP A 63 -2.46 -14.36 -13.45
C ASP A 63 -1.84 -15.61 -12.79
N HIS A 64 -1.73 -15.62 -11.45
CA HIS A 64 -1.09 -16.70 -10.68
C HIS A 64 -2.02 -17.25 -9.60
N PRO A 65 -3.14 -17.90 -9.96
CA PRO A 65 -4.17 -18.34 -9.00
C PRO A 65 -3.70 -19.44 -8.04
N SER A 66 -2.60 -20.14 -8.36
CA SER A 66 -2.00 -21.15 -7.49
C SER A 66 -1.06 -20.57 -6.42
N LEU A 67 -0.85 -19.25 -6.41
CA LEU A 67 -0.01 -18.59 -5.43
C LEU A 67 -0.71 -18.56 -4.06
N GLU A 68 -0.11 -19.20 -3.07
CA GLU A 68 -0.60 -19.20 -1.69
C GLU A 68 -0.29 -17.85 -1.02
N LEU A 69 -1.30 -16.97 -0.94
CA LEU A 69 -1.20 -15.63 -0.34
C LEU A 69 -1.62 -15.59 1.14
N GLY A 70 -2.00 -16.73 1.71
CA GLY A 70 -2.50 -16.86 3.08
C GLY A 70 -4.00 -16.62 3.20
N ALA A 71 -4.50 -16.60 4.44
CA ALA A 71 -5.91 -16.44 4.72
C ALA A 71 -6.42 -15.03 4.39
N VAL A 72 -7.61 -14.94 3.80
CA VAL A 72 -8.26 -13.66 3.55
C VAL A 72 -8.63 -13.01 4.88
N ALA A 73 -8.04 -11.86 5.20
CA ALA A 73 -8.27 -11.15 6.46
C ALA A 73 -9.73 -10.69 6.65
N PHE A 74 -10.44 -10.45 5.54
CA PHE A 74 -11.85 -10.05 5.52
C PHE A 74 -12.60 -10.93 4.51
N PRO A 75 -13.00 -12.15 4.90
CA PRO A 75 -13.70 -13.06 4.00
C PRO A 75 -15.10 -12.52 3.67
N VAL A 76 -15.60 -12.87 2.48
CA VAL A 76 -17.00 -12.64 2.13
C VAL A 76 -17.86 -13.53 3.01
N VAL A 77 -18.67 -12.93 3.88
CA VAL A 77 -19.67 -13.63 4.68
C VAL A 77 -21.00 -13.66 3.94
N SER A 78 -21.66 -14.81 3.91
CA SER A 78 -23.03 -14.89 3.41
C SER A 78 -24.01 -14.37 4.46
N THR A 79 -25.12 -13.79 4.02
CA THR A 79 -26.20 -13.31 4.89
C THR A 79 -26.71 -14.48 5.73
N GLY A 80 -26.41 -14.47 7.03
CA GLY A 80 -26.70 -15.57 7.98
C GLY A 80 -25.52 -16.00 8.86
N GLN A 81 -24.31 -15.51 8.60
CA GLN A 81 -23.11 -15.76 9.43
C GLN A 81 -22.74 -14.60 10.37
N ILE A 82 -23.62 -13.60 10.51
CA ILE A 82 -23.52 -12.50 11.48
C ILE A 82 -24.66 -12.56 12.50
#